data_AF-A0A949J654-F1
#
_entry.id   AF-A0A949J654-F1
#
_cell.length_a   1.000
_cell.length_b   1.000
_cell.length_c   1.000
_cell.angle_alpha   90.00
_cell.angle_beta   90.00
_cell.angle_gamma   90.00
#
_symmetry.space_group_name_H-M   'P 1'
#
loop_
_entity.id
_entity.type
_entity.pdbx_description
1 polymer ?
#
loop_
_entity_poly.entity_id
_entity_poly.type
_entity_poly.pdbx_seq_one_letter_code
_entity_poly.pdbx_strand_id
1 'polypeptide(L)'
;MVENVSKIKIVVGLGNPGPEYKNTYHNAGFLFIDYMKDKLYDPKFHIVKSGVFMNDSGLSVKKFLKKYGFKRDNLLIAHDDSDILLGEYKLSFDRGAAGHKGVASVINNVGGKEFWRLRIGVRRADERKQASEFVLKKIGKADMNTLEQTFKEIISSEELFLKE
;
A
#
# COMPACT_ATOMS: atom_id res chain seq x y z
N MET A 1 -12.80 -9.90 -11.88
CA MET A 1 -11.93 -9.29 -10.85
C MET A 1 -11.25 -10.36 -10.00
N VAL A 2 -11.99 -11.37 -9.52
CA VAL A 2 -11.51 -12.45 -8.65
C VAL A 2 -10.29 -13.24 -9.19
N GLU A 3 -10.26 -13.61 -10.48
CA GLU A 3 -9.16 -14.44 -11.04
C GLU A 3 -7.77 -13.80 -11.00
N ASN A 4 -7.66 -12.47 -11.03
CA ASN A 4 -6.35 -11.81 -11.01
C ASN A 4 -5.88 -11.55 -9.58
N VAL A 5 -6.77 -11.49 -8.59
CA VAL A 5 -6.39 -11.31 -7.17
C VAL A 5 -5.79 -12.58 -6.60
N SER A 6 -6.27 -13.76 -7.03
CA SER A 6 -5.71 -15.06 -6.61
C SER A 6 -4.24 -15.27 -6.99
N LYS A 7 -3.72 -14.49 -7.95
CA LYS A 7 -2.31 -14.53 -8.37
C LYS A 7 -1.36 -13.78 -7.43
N ILE A 8 -1.87 -13.00 -6.48
CA ILE A 8 -1.03 -12.22 -5.56
C ILE A 8 -0.20 -13.17 -4.70
N LYS A 9 1.11 -12.93 -4.66
CA LYS A 9 2.09 -13.68 -3.86
C LYS A 9 2.96 -12.78 -2.99
N ILE A 10 3.02 -11.49 -3.30
CA ILE A 10 3.79 -10.51 -2.54
C ILE A 10 2.98 -9.23 -2.34
N VAL A 11 2.95 -8.77 -1.09
CA VAL A 11 2.36 -7.51 -0.68
C VAL A 11 3.48 -6.57 -0.23
N VAL A 12 3.62 -5.45 -0.92
CA VAL A 12 4.63 -4.42 -0.59
C VAL A 12 3.94 -3.16 -0.12
N GLY A 13 4.16 -2.78 1.14
CA GLY A 13 3.74 -1.47 1.64
C GLY A 13 4.74 -0.39 1.28
N LEU A 14 4.25 0.73 0.74
CA LEU A 14 5.06 1.92 0.50
C LEU A 14 5.06 2.84 1.73
N GLY A 15 6.16 3.57 1.88
CA GLY A 15 6.40 4.49 2.98
C GLY A 15 7.86 4.94 2.99
N ASN A 16 8.16 6.01 3.73
CA ASN A 16 9.51 6.48 3.97
C ASN A 16 10.09 5.85 5.26
N PRO A 17 11.35 5.38 5.24
CA PRO A 17 12.06 4.96 6.44
C PRO A 17 12.47 6.17 7.28
N GLY A 18 12.62 5.98 8.60
CA GLY A 18 13.06 7.02 9.53
C GLY A 18 11.98 7.40 10.57
N PRO A 19 12.38 7.76 11.80
CA PRO A 19 11.45 8.12 12.88
C PRO A 19 10.56 9.34 12.55
N GLU A 20 11.07 10.27 11.75
CA GLU A 20 10.36 11.46 11.30
C GLU A 20 9.16 11.13 10.40
N TYR A 21 9.19 10.00 9.68
CA TYR A 21 8.09 9.55 8.82
C TYR A 21 7.16 8.53 9.49
N LYS A 22 7.54 8.03 10.67
CA LYS A 22 6.69 7.10 11.44
C LYS A 22 5.33 7.73 11.70
N ASN A 23 4.25 6.96 11.49
CA ASN A 23 2.87 7.41 11.69
C ASN A 23 2.53 8.69 10.91
N THR A 24 3.06 8.84 9.69
CA THR A 24 2.57 9.85 8.74
C THR A 24 1.56 9.21 7.79
N TYR A 25 0.65 10.01 7.22
CA TYR A 25 -0.32 9.51 6.24
C TYR A 25 0.37 8.83 5.05
N HIS A 26 1.51 9.35 4.61
CA HIS A 26 2.30 8.80 3.51
C HIS A 26 2.93 7.43 3.83
N ASN A 27 2.90 7.03 5.10
CA ASN A 27 3.34 5.73 5.57
C ASN A 27 2.15 4.77 5.80
N ALA A 28 0.93 5.07 5.32
CA ALA A 28 -0.21 4.17 5.46
C ALA A 28 0.06 2.76 4.92
N GLY A 29 0.83 2.63 3.82
CA GLY A 29 1.28 1.34 3.31
C GLY A 29 2.18 0.58 4.29
N PHE A 30 3.14 1.26 4.95
CA PHE A 30 3.95 0.66 6.01
C PHE A 30 3.13 0.27 7.23
N LEU A 31 2.19 1.11 7.65
CA LEU A 31 1.30 0.84 8.80
C LEU A 31 0.42 -0.38 8.52
N PHE A 32 -0.13 -0.49 7.32
CA PHE A 32 -0.89 -1.66 6.90
C PHE A 32 -0.04 -2.94 6.95
N ILE A 33 1.21 -2.88 6.47
CA ILE A 33 2.12 -4.04 6.54
C ILE A 33 2.42 -4.45 7.99
N ASP A 34 2.62 -3.49 8.89
CA ASP A 34 2.81 -3.80 10.32
C ASP A 34 1.56 -4.46 10.92
N TYR A 35 0.39 -3.90 10.64
CA TYR A 35 -0.89 -4.45 11.08
C TYR A 35 -1.11 -5.87 10.55
N MET A 36 -0.88 -6.08 9.25
CA MET A 36 -1.02 -7.38 8.61
C MET A 36 -0.07 -8.40 9.24
N LYS A 37 1.20 -8.05 9.52
CA LYS A 37 2.12 -8.98 10.18
C LYS A 37 1.73 -9.35 11.61
N ASP A 38 1.11 -8.43 12.33
CA ASP A 38 0.65 -8.67 13.71
C ASP A 38 -0.64 -9.52 13.75
N LYS A 39 -1.56 -9.31 12.79
CA LYS A 39 -2.91 -9.92 12.82
C LYS A 39 -3.11 -11.08 11.84
N LEU A 40 -2.34 -11.12 10.76
CA LEU A 40 -2.49 -12.06 9.66
C LEU A 40 -1.10 -12.48 9.14
N TYR A 41 -0.48 -13.42 9.85
CA TYR A 41 0.64 -14.15 9.27
C TYR A 41 0.11 -15.29 8.41
N ASP A 42 0.11 -15.09 7.10
CA ASP A 42 -0.18 -16.12 6.12
C ASP A 42 1.09 -16.43 5.31
N PRO A 43 1.68 -17.63 5.46
CA PRO A 43 2.91 -18.02 4.76
C PRO A 43 2.76 -18.03 3.23
N LYS A 44 1.54 -17.97 2.70
CA LYS A 44 1.25 -17.83 1.26
C LYS A 44 1.75 -16.50 0.70
N PHE A 45 1.82 -15.46 1.52
CA PHE A 45 2.20 -14.12 1.09
C PHE A 45 3.58 -13.73 1.61
N HIS A 46 4.39 -13.19 0.72
CA HIS A 46 5.55 -12.39 1.11
C HIS A 46 5.06 -10.99 1.51
N ILE A 47 5.08 -10.67 2.80
CA ILE A 47 4.62 -9.38 3.34
C ILE A 47 5.84 -8.51 3.68
N VAL A 48 6.07 -7.45 2.90
CA VAL A 48 7.29 -6.63 3.02
C VAL A 48 7.00 -5.13 2.94
N LYS A 49 7.91 -4.34 3.51
CA LYS A 49 7.96 -2.88 3.31
C LYS A 49 8.98 -2.55 2.25
N SER A 50 8.79 -1.47 1.48
CA SER A 50 9.79 -1.01 0.50
C SER A 50 11.15 -0.74 1.14
N GLY A 51 11.20 -0.21 2.37
CA GLY A 51 12.42 0.01 3.14
C GLY A 51 13.36 1.09 2.57
N VAL A 52 12.89 1.88 1.60
CA VAL A 52 13.62 2.96 0.93
C VAL A 52 12.71 4.18 0.83
N PHE A 53 13.27 5.35 0.54
CA PHE A 53 12.47 6.55 0.33
C PHE A 53 11.46 6.37 -0.80
N MET A 54 10.35 7.12 -0.69
CA MET A 54 9.17 6.92 -1.52
C MET A 54 9.51 6.93 -3.01
N ASN A 55 10.31 7.88 -3.46
CA ASN A 55 10.71 8.05 -4.86
C ASN A 55 11.59 6.88 -5.38
N ASP A 56 12.17 6.08 -4.49
CA ASP A 56 13.04 4.95 -4.81
C ASP A 56 12.35 3.60 -4.63
N SER A 57 11.07 3.60 -4.23
CA SER A 57 10.29 2.39 -3.92
C SER A 57 10.36 1.34 -5.03
N GLY A 58 10.38 1.75 -6.29
CA GLY A 58 10.47 0.85 -7.44
C GLY A 58 11.76 0.04 -7.51
N LEU A 59 12.88 0.57 -7.03
CA LEU A 59 14.16 -0.16 -6.96
C LEU A 59 14.04 -1.35 -6.01
N SER A 60 13.38 -1.15 -4.86
CA SER A 60 13.15 -2.20 -3.88
C SER A 60 12.17 -3.25 -4.40
N VAL A 61 11.04 -2.82 -4.96
CA VAL A 61 10.05 -3.73 -5.55
C VAL A 61 10.66 -4.58 -6.67
N LYS A 62 11.45 -3.98 -7.57
CA LYS A 62 12.16 -4.71 -8.63
C LYS A 62 13.08 -5.79 -8.06
N LYS A 63 13.81 -5.48 -6.99
CA LYS A 63 14.67 -6.45 -6.29
C LYS A 63 13.86 -7.60 -5.69
N PHE A 64 12.71 -7.32 -5.06
CA PHE A 64 11.85 -8.37 -4.53
C PHE A 64 11.30 -9.29 -5.61
N LEU A 65 10.75 -8.73 -6.70
CA LEU A 65 10.23 -9.54 -7.81
C LEU A 65 11.32 -10.45 -8.40
N LYS A 66 12.53 -9.91 -8.62
CA LYS A 66 13.67 -10.70 -9.10
C LYS A 66 14.07 -11.80 -8.10
N LYS A 67 14.15 -11.47 -6.81
CA LYS A 67 14.55 -12.41 -5.75
C LYS A 67 13.62 -13.62 -5.66
N TYR A 68 12.30 -13.40 -5.78
CA TYR A 68 11.30 -14.46 -5.64
C TYR A 68 10.86 -15.08 -6.98
N GLY A 69 11.38 -14.61 -8.11
CA GLY A 69 10.96 -15.07 -9.45
C GLY A 69 9.51 -14.74 -9.78
N PHE A 70 8.99 -13.65 -9.21
CA PHE A 70 7.59 -13.24 -9.39
C PHE A 70 7.41 -12.26 -10.54
N LYS A 71 6.23 -12.32 -11.16
CA LYS A 71 5.78 -11.39 -12.20
C LYS A 71 5.00 -10.24 -11.56
N ARG A 72 4.75 -9.20 -12.35
CA ARG A 72 4.00 -8.00 -11.92
C ARG A 72 2.58 -8.33 -11.48
N ASP A 73 1.92 -9.29 -12.12
CA ASP A 73 0.57 -9.72 -11.75
C ASP A 73 0.54 -10.52 -10.43
N ASN A 74 1.70 -10.86 -9.85
CA ASN A 74 1.81 -11.41 -8.49
C ASN A 74 1.95 -10.33 -7.41
N LEU A 75 2.08 -9.06 -7.77
CA LEU A 75 2.37 -7.95 -6.87
C LEU A 75 1.10 -7.20 -6.45
N LEU A 76 0.98 -6.97 -5.14
CA LEU A 76 0.09 -5.98 -4.55
C LEU A 76 0.91 -4.86 -3.90
N ILE A 77 0.72 -3.62 -4.32
CA ILE A 77 1.28 -2.43 -3.67
C ILE A 77 0.24 -1.82 -2.74
N ALA A 78 0.52 -1.76 -1.45
CA ALA A 78 -0.29 -1.01 -0.48
C ALA A 78 0.29 0.40 -0.31
N HIS A 79 -0.52 1.44 -0.52
CA HIS A 79 -0.07 2.83 -0.43
C HIS A 79 -1.21 3.77 0.00
N ASP A 80 -0.86 4.97 0.46
CA ASP A 80 -1.81 6.04 0.73
C ASP A 80 -2.40 6.62 -0.55
N ASP A 81 -3.66 7.02 -0.48
CA ASP A 81 -4.36 7.63 -1.60
C ASP A 81 -5.14 8.85 -1.12
N SER A 82 -4.72 10.03 -1.59
CA SER A 82 -5.34 11.29 -1.21
C SER A 82 -6.67 11.55 -1.92
N ASP A 83 -7.06 10.73 -2.90
CA ASP A 83 -8.35 10.89 -3.59
C ASP A 83 -9.44 10.03 -2.95
N ILE A 84 -9.08 9.23 -1.94
CA ILE A 84 -9.99 8.35 -1.21
C ILE A 84 -10.11 8.87 0.23
N LEU A 85 -11.35 8.84 0.75
CA LEU A 85 -11.62 9.30 2.10
C LEU A 85 -11.02 8.35 3.14
N LEU A 86 -10.55 8.93 4.23
CA LEU A 86 -10.11 8.19 5.41
C LEU A 86 -11.23 7.26 5.89
N GLY A 87 -10.90 5.98 6.08
CA GLY A 87 -11.89 4.94 6.38
C GLY A 87 -12.22 4.06 5.18
N GLU A 88 -11.97 4.53 3.96
CA GLU A 88 -12.24 3.80 2.73
C GLU A 88 -10.96 3.24 2.11
N TYR A 89 -11.11 2.20 1.28
CA TYR A 89 -10.04 1.67 0.46
C TYR A 89 -10.57 1.22 -0.90
N LYS A 90 -9.68 1.12 -1.89
CA LYS A 90 -10.01 0.57 -3.21
C LYS A 90 -8.92 -0.34 -3.72
N LEU A 91 -9.32 -1.40 -4.40
CA LEU A 91 -8.44 -2.19 -5.24
C LEU A 91 -8.42 -1.65 -6.66
N SER A 92 -7.24 -1.62 -7.27
CA SER A 92 -7.11 -1.29 -8.67
C SER A 92 -6.00 -2.11 -9.32
N PHE A 93 -6.24 -2.53 -10.55
CA PHE A 93 -5.26 -3.22 -11.39
C PHE A 93 -5.00 -2.38 -12.63
N ASP A 94 -3.76 -2.34 -13.09
CA ASP A 94 -3.41 -1.74 -14.38
C ASP A 94 -3.89 -0.28 -14.53
N ARG A 95 -3.50 0.58 -13.59
CA ARG A 95 -3.69 2.06 -13.73
C ARG A 95 -2.39 2.83 -13.52
N GLY A 96 -2.40 4.10 -13.91
CA GLY A 96 -1.29 5.01 -13.67
C GLY A 96 -1.12 5.39 -12.20
N ALA A 97 -0.08 6.18 -11.92
CA ALA A 97 0.30 6.57 -10.56
C ALA A 97 -0.56 7.69 -9.94
N ALA A 98 -1.35 8.42 -10.74
CA ALA A 98 -2.16 9.55 -10.27
C ALA A 98 -1.37 10.55 -9.38
N GLY A 99 -0.13 10.86 -9.76
CA GLY A 99 0.75 11.77 -9.01
C GLY A 99 1.47 11.15 -7.80
N HIS A 100 1.15 9.92 -7.40
CA HIS A 100 1.82 9.26 -6.28
C HIS A 100 3.24 8.82 -6.67
N LYS A 101 4.26 9.47 -6.08
CA LYS A 101 5.68 9.27 -6.45
C LYS A 101 6.19 7.84 -6.24
N GLY A 102 5.74 7.16 -5.19
CA GLY A 102 6.08 5.75 -4.94
C GLY A 102 5.56 4.81 -6.03
N VAL A 103 4.26 4.88 -6.34
CA VAL A 103 3.67 4.13 -7.45
C VAL A 103 4.33 4.47 -8.79
N ALA A 104 4.62 5.74 -9.06
CA ALA A 104 5.34 6.15 -10.27
C ALA A 104 6.74 5.48 -10.36
N SER A 105 7.48 5.49 -9.24
CA SER A 105 8.75 4.79 -9.12
C SER A 105 8.63 3.30 -9.40
N VAL A 106 7.61 2.63 -8.85
CA VAL A 106 7.35 1.21 -9.10
C VAL A 106 7.10 0.95 -10.57
N ILE A 107 6.16 1.67 -11.21
CA ILE A 107 5.83 1.52 -12.63
C ILE A 107 7.09 1.64 -13.50
N ASN A 108 7.90 2.68 -13.26
CA ASN A 108 9.11 2.94 -14.04
C ASN A 108 10.15 1.83 -13.89
N ASN A 109 10.32 1.28 -12.68
CA ASN A 109 11.37 0.30 -12.40
C ASN A 109 10.99 -1.14 -12.79
N VAL A 110 9.71 -1.49 -12.68
CA VAL A 110 9.19 -2.82 -13.06
C VAL A 110 8.74 -2.86 -14.53
N GLY A 111 8.74 -1.73 -15.23
CA GLY A 111 8.50 -1.62 -16.67
C GLY A 111 7.04 -1.74 -17.08
N GLY A 112 6.09 -1.44 -16.19
CA GLY A 112 4.66 -1.51 -16.48
C GLY A 112 3.77 -1.36 -15.25
N LYS A 113 2.46 -1.37 -15.48
CA LYS A 113 1.39 -1.07 -14.51
C LYS A 113 0.53 -2.28 -14.15
N GLU A 114 0.83 -3.46 -14.69
CA GLU A 114 0.09 -4.71 -14.56
C GLU A 114 0.32 -5.38 -13.20
N PHE A 115 0.08 -4.63 -12.13
CA PHE A 115 0.10 -5.07 -10.74
C PHE A 115 -1.10 -4.49 -9.99
N TRP A 116 -1.44 -5.12 -8.88
CA TRP A 116 -2.51 -4.66 -8.02
C TRP A 116 -2.06 -3.52 -7.10
N ARG A 117 -2.97 -2.61 -6.79
CA ARG A 117 -2.79 -1.61 -5.74
C ARG A 117 -3.94 -1.68 -4.76
N LEU A 118 -3.60 -1.77 -3.49
CA LEU A 118 -4.47 -1.46 -2.37
C LEU A 118 -4.27 0.02 -2.05
N ARG A 119 -5.26 0.82 -2.45
CA ARG A 119 -5.29 2.27 -2.29
C ARG A 119 -6.00 2.58 -0.97
N ILE A 120 -5.27 3.02 0.04
CA ILE A 120 -5.78 3.29 1.39
C ILE A 120 -6.11 4.78 1.48
N GLY A 121 -7.37 5.11 1.74
CA GLY A 121 -7.79 6.50 1.88
C GLY A 121 -7.15 7.20 3.06
N VAL A 122 -6.60 8.38 2.81
CA VAL A 122 -5.97 9.22 3.85
C VAL A 122 -6.54 10.63 3.92
N ARG A 123 -7.46 11.00 3.02
CA ARG A 123 -8.06 12.33 3.04
C ARG A 123 -9.23 12.37 4.01
N ARG A 124 -9.16 13.25 5.01
CA ARG A 124 -10.33 13.55 5.83
C ARG A 124 -11.37 14.33 5.04
N ALA A 125 -12.65 14.15 5.37
CA ALA A 125 -13.76 14.80 4.67
C ALA A 125 -13.70 16.35 4.72
N ASP A 126 -13.04 16.92 5.72
CA ASP A 126 -12.81 18.37 5.88
C ASP A 126 -11.48 18.86 5.26
N GLU A 127 -10.60 17.95 4.81
CA GLU A 127 -9.29 18.32 4.28
C GLU A 127 -9.39 18.75 2.80
N ARG A 128 -9.10 20.02 2.54
CA ARG A 128 -9.14 20.65 1.21
C ARG A 128 -7.75 20.89 0.61
N LYS A 129 -6.68 20.65 1.38
CA LYS A 129 -5.30 20.89 0.93
C LYS A 129 -4.85 19.90 -0.14
N GLN A 130 -3.83 20.30 -0.88
CA GLN A 130 -3.13 19.40 -1.79
C GLN A 130 -2.47 18.27 -1.01
N ALA A 131 -2.37 17.10 -1.62
CA ALA A 131 -1.82 15.90 -0.99
C ALA A 131 -0.45 16.18 -0.34
N SER A 132 0.45 16.83 -1.09
CA SER A 132 1.81 17.17 -0.65
C SER A 132 1.88 17.97 0.65
N GLU A 133 0.82 18.70 1.01
CA GLU A 133 0.79 19.53 2.22
C GLU A 133 0.38 18.77 3.48
N PHE A 134 -0.25 17.60 3.36
CA PHE A 134 -0.76 16.86 4.51
C PHE A 134 -0.24 15.44 4.62
N VAL A 135 0.17 14.78 3.53
CA VAL A 135 0.56 13.36 3.59
C VAL A 135 1.76 13.10 4.51
N LEU A 136 2.66 14.08 4.67
CA LEU A 136 3.80 13.98 5.58
C LEU A 136 3.46 14.37 7.04
N LYS A 137 2.24 14.80 7.34
CA LYS A 137 1.83 15.10 8.72
C LYS A 137 1.66 13.83 9.53
N LYS A 138 1.92 13.93 10.82
CA LYS A 138 1.63 12.87 11.79
C LYS A 138 0.12 12.62 11.88
N ILE A 139 -0.25 11.35 11.95
CA ILE A 139 -1.62 10.88 12.10
C ILE A 139 -2.01 11.03 13.57
N GLY A 140 -3.14 11.70 13.81
CA GLY A 140 -3.71 11.83 15.16
C GLY A 140 -4.36 10.52 15.63
N LYS A 141 -4.66 10.40 16.92
CA LYS A 141 -5.24 9.18 17.50
C LYS A 141 -6.56 8.75 16.83
N ALA A 142 -7.45 9.71 16.56
CA ALA A 142 -8.73 9.41 15.90
C ALA A 142 -8.53 8.84 14.49
N ASP A 143 -7.69 9.49 13.69
CA ASP A 143 -7.42 9.08 12.32
C ASP A 143 -6.68 7.71 12.27
N MET A 144 -5.79 7.45 13.23
CA MET A 144 -5.13 6.15 13.39
C MET A 144 -6.14 5.06 13.72
N ASN A 145 -7.07 5.30 14.65
CA ASN A 145 -8.11 4.33 14.98
C ASN A 145 -8.96 3.99 13.74
N THR A 146 -9.31 5.00 12.93
CA THR A 146 -10.02 4.77 11.67
C THR A 146 -9.22 3.91 10.71
N LEU A 147 -7.93 4.20 10.51
CA LEU A 147 -7.05 3.38 9.66
C LEU A 147 -6.95 1.94 10.17
N GLU A 148 -6.82 1.72 11.48
CA GLU A 148 -6.77 0.37 12.05
C GLU A 148 -8.07 -0.41 11.81
N GLN A 149 -9.24 0.23 11.86
CA GLN A 149 -10.50 -0.43 11.47
C GLN A 149 -10.51 -0.76 9.98
N THR A 150 -10.08 0.16 9.12
CA THR A 150 -9.95 -0.10 7.68
C THR A 150 -8.99 -1.25 7.41
N PHE A 151 -7.85 -1.34 8.11
CA PHE A 151 -6.91 -2.45 7.96
C PHE A 151 -7.53 -3.78 8.37
N LYS A 152 -8.30 -3.80 9.47
CA LYS A 152 -9.05 -4.97 9.93
C LYS A 152 -10.02 -5.47 8.86
N GLU A 153 -10.76 -4.56 8.25
CA GLU A 153 -11.71 -4.89 7.17
C GLU A 153 -10.97 -5.45 5.95
N ILE A 154 -9.89 -4.80 5.53
CA ILE A 154 -9.05 -5.24 4.40
C ILE A 154 -8.54 -6.68 4.61
N ILE A 155 -7.96 -6.99 5.77
CA ILE A 155 -7.40 -8.33 6.03
C ILE A 155 -8.49 -9.40 6.22
N SER A 156 -9.72 -8.99 6.52
CA SER A 156 -10.88 -9.88 6.65
C SER A 156 -11.62 -10.10 5.32
N SER A 157 -11.25 -9.36 4.27
CA SER A 157 -11.90 -9.44 2.97
C SER A 157 -11.49 -10.70 2.22
N GLU A 158 -12.46 -11.57 1.96
CA GLU A 158 -12.32 -12.79 1.14
C GLU A 158 -11.91 -12.46 -0.31
N GLU A 159 -12.20 -11.24 -0.78
CA GLU A 159 -11.78 -10.79 -2.11
C GLU A 159 -10.24 -10.78 -2.24
N LEU A 160 -9.53 -10.43 -1.16
CA LEU A 160 -8.07 -10.28 -1.13
C LEU A 160 -7.36 -11.46 -0.50
N PHE A 161 -7.86 -11.87 0.66
CA PHE A 161 -7.26 -12.88 1.52
C PHE A 161 -8.34 -13.92 1.76
N LEU A 162 -8.42 -14.88 0.84
CA LEU A 162 -9.28 -16.04 1.00
C LEU A 162 -9.00 -16.65 2.37
N LYS A 163 -10.03 -16.68 3.23
CA LYS A 163 -10.07 -17.65 4.31
C LYS A 163 -10.45 -18.96 3.65
N GLU A 164 -9.57 -19.96 3.75
CA GLU A 164 -9.94 -21.34 3.40
C GLU A 164 -11.14 -21.80 4.25
#